data_AF-A0A2N0LQ87-F1
#
_entry.id   AF-A0A2N0LQ87-F1
#
_cell.length_a   1.000
_cell.length_b   1.000
_cell.length_c   1.000
_cell.angle_alpha   90.00
_cell.angle_beta   90.00
_cell.angle_gamma   90.00
#
_symmetry.space_group_name_H-M   'P 1'
#
loop_
_entity.id
_entity.type
_entity.pdbx_description
1 polymer ?
#
loop_
_entity_poly.entity_id
_entity_poly.type
_entity_poly.pdbx_seq_one_letter_code
_entity_poly.pdbx_strand_id
1 'polypeptide(L)'
;MEPDETRRQPLYKPGEGQGTEPASNRSVSTLLVHAVTAYAKGRGLDGAFFQAASKEYWEQGVDLGTIYTLRRISVSVGLDWVEMWPKLESGSFHDLVLGQHEEAQKAGVVQTPSFLIGRALHSGAMGFEELLAAVQAAG
;
A
#
# COMPACT_ATOMS: atom_id res chain seq x y z
N MET A 1 -28.75 9.67 5.19
CA MET A 1 -27.65 10.38 5.89
C MET A 1 -27.06 11.29 4.85
N GLU A 2 -27.36 12.58 4.96
CA GLU A 2 -26.91 13.57 3.98
C GLU A 2 -25.36 13.65 4.00
N PRO A 3 -24.71 13.71 2.83
CA PRO A 3 -23.26 13.86 2.76
C PRO A 3 -22.86 15.21 3.38
N ASP A 4 -21.87 15.16 4.28
CA ASP A 4 -21.27 16.33 4.91
C ASP A 4 -20.60 17.22 3.86
N GLU A 5 -21.28 18.31 3.48
CA GLU A 5 -20.87 19.26 2.42
C GLU A 5 -19.53 19.97 2.69
N THR A 6 -18.97 19.84 3.89
CA THR A 6 -17.64 20.37 4.21
C THR A 6 -16.49 19.52 3.67
N ARG A 7 -16.77 18.29 3.23
CA ARG A 7 -15.77 17.36 2.69
C ARG A 7 -15.65 17.51 1.18
N ARG A 8 -14.41 17.70 0.72
CA ARG A 8 -14.08 17.70 -0.72
C ARG A 8 -14.58 16.42 -1.38
N GLN A 9 -15.20 16.55 -2.54
CA GLN A 9 -15.80 15.41 -3.22
C GLN A 9 -14.75 14.44 -3.79
N PRO A 10 -15.05 13.14 -3.79
CA PRO A 10 -14.32 12.11 -4.51
C PRO A 10 -14.04 12.46 -5.99
N LEU A 11 -12.81 12.22 -6.52
CA LEU A 11 -12.51 12.23 -7.96
C LEU A 11 -13.35 11.23 -8.78
N TYR A 12 -13.85 10.15 -8.17
CA TYR A 12 -14.62 9.08 -8.80
C TYR A 12 -15.89 8.79 -8.00
N LYS A 13 -16.99 8.43 -8.69
CA LYS A 13 -18.24 8.07 -8.01
C LYS A 13 -18.22 6.62 -7.52
N PRO A 14 -18.81 6.31 -6.35
CA PRO A 14 -19.01 4.93 -5.93
C PRO A 14 -19.74 4.11 -7.01
N GLY A 15 -19.12 3.04 -7.49
CA GLY A 15 -19.69 2.15 -8.52
C GLY A 15 -19.21 2.41 -9.95
N GLU A 16 -18.41 3.45 -10.20
CA GLU A 16 -17.73 3.66 -11.51
C GLU A 16 -16.48 2.75 -11.65
N GLY A 17 -16.66 1.43 -11.54
CA GLY A 17 -15.62 0.43 -11.83
C GLY A 17 -15.27 -0.49 -10.65
N GLN A 18 -14.95 -1.75 -10.96
CA GLN A 18 -14.25 -2.60 -10.00
C GLN A 18 -12.82 -2.07 -9.87
N GLY A 19 -12.46 -1.55 -8.70
CA GLY A 19 -11.13 -0.97 -8.46
C GLY A 19 -11.04 0.56 -8.56
N THR A 20 -12.16 1.29 -8.60
CA THR A 20 -12.11 2.75 -8.44
C THR A 20 -11.52 3.10 -7.07
N GLU A 21 -10.42 3.84 -7.08
CA GLU A 21 -9.82 4.39 -5.87
C GLU A 21 -10.90 5.12 -5.05
N PRO A 22 -10.93 4.92 -3.72
CA PRO A 22 -11.76 5.66 -2.78
C PRO A 22 -11.36 7.12 -2.91
N ALA A 23 -12.13 7.87 -3.66
CA ALA A 23 -11.47 8.86 -4.47
C ALA A 23 -10.86 9.97 -3.62
N SER A 24 -9.54 9.89 -3.45
CA SER A 24 -8.74 11.02 -3.03
C SER A 24 -9.03 12.12 -4.03
N ASN A 25 -9.30 13.34 -3.56
CA ASN A 25 -9.52 14.50 -4.44
C ASN A 25 -8.24 14.93 -5.20
N ARG A 26 -7.14 14.20 -5.05
CA ARG A 26 -5.82 14.44 -5.67
C ARG A 26 -5.03 13.15 -5.83
N SER A 27 -4.14 13.09 -6.81
CA SER A 27 -3.14 12.01 -6.88
C SER A 27 -2.24 12.05 -5.65
N VAL A 28 -2.04 10.90 -5.01
CA VAL A 28 -1.18 10.74 -3.84
C VAL A 28 0.06 9.94 -4.22
N SER A 29 1.23 10.37 -3.76
CA SER A 29 2.40 9.51 -3.78
C SER A 29 2.29 8.53 -2.61
N THR A 30 2.37 7.23 -2.89
CA THR A 30 2.40 6.17 -1.86
C THR A 30 3.82 5.87 -1.38
N LEU A 31 4.84 6.60 -1.84
CA LEU A 31 6.24 6.31 -1.50
C LEU A 31 6.49 6.32 0.02
N LEU A 32 5.96 7.31 0.74
CA LEU A 32 6.07 7.36 2.20
C LEU A 32 5.29 6.23 2.89
N VAL A 33 4.15 5.82 2.32
CA VAL A 33 3.39 4.66 2.81
C VAL A 33 4.24 3.40 2.71
N HIS A 34 4.87 3.16 1.56
CA HIS A 34 5.78 2.04 1.36
C HIS A 34 7.01 2.11 2.26
N ALA A 35 7.55 3.31 2.51
CA ALA A 35 8.67 3.50 3.44
C ALA A 35 8.31 3.11 4.88
N VAL A 36 7.10 3.48 5.34
CA VAL A 36 6.58 3.05 6.64
C VAL A 36 6.37 1.53 6.66
N THR A 37 5.81 0.94 5.61
CA THR A 37 5.67 -0.53 5.51
C THR A 37 7.01 -1.24 5.59
N ALA A 38 8.05 -0.73 4.90
CA ALA A 38 9.39 -1.29 4.96
C ALA A 38 10.02 -1.18 6.35
N TYR A 39 9.80 -0.07 7.06
CA TYR A 39 10.20 0.07 8.47
C TYR A 39 9.46 -0.92 9.39
N ALA A 40 8.15 -1.05 9.20
CA ALA A 40 7.28 -1.93 9.98
C ALA A 40 7.64 -3.41 9.80
N LYS A 41 8.13 -3.79 8.61
CA LYS A 41 8.57 -5.15 8.30
C LYS A 41 9.70 -5.62 9.22
N GLY A 42 10.64 -4.75 9.57
CA GLY A 42 11.71 -5.04 10.54
C GLY A 42 11.22 -5.31 11.96
N ARG A 43 9.93 -5.08 12.23
CA ARG A 43 9.24 -5.29 13.52
C ARG A 43 8.12 -6.33 13.44
N GLY A 44 7.90 -6.94 12.26
CA GLY A 44 6.76 -7.84 12.04
C GLY A 44 5.39 -7.16 12.05
N LEU A 45 5.35 -5.84 11.79
CA LEU A 45 4.12 -5.03 11.83
C LEU A 45 3.67 -4.54 10.43
N ASP A 46 4.33 -4.98 9.36
CA ASP A 46 4.01 -4.60 7.98
C ASP A 46 2.61 -5.03 7.57
N GLY A 47 2.18 -6.25 7.91
CA GLY A 47 0.82 -6.72 7.63
C GLY A 47 -0.25 -5.88 8.34
N ALA A 48 -0.04 -5.58 9.63
CA ALA A 48 -0.96 -4.77 10.42
C ALA A 48 -1.02 -3.33 9.89
N PHE A 49 0.13 -2.73 9.57
CA PHE A 49 0.20 -1.40 8.99
C PHE A 49 -0.48 -1.34 7.61
N PHE A 50 -0.17 -2.29 6.72
CA PHE A 50 -0.78 -2.38 5.40
C PHE A 50 -2.30 -2.48 5.50
N GLN A 51 -2.82 -3.34 6.39
CA GLN A 51 -4.26 -3.49 6.57
C GLN A 51 -4.91 -2.20 7.08
N ALA A 52 -4.31 -1.53 8.06
CA ALA A 52 -4.82 -0.29 8.62
C ALA A 52 -4.82 0.85 7.58
N ALA A 53 -3.71 1.04 6.86
CA ALA A 53 -3.61 2.04 5.80
C ALA A 53 -4.57 1.75 4.63
N SER A 54 -4.66 0.48 4.21
CA SER A 54 -5.60 0.04 3.16
C SER A 54 -7.04 0.32 3.55
N LYS A 55 -7.43 0.03 4.80
CA LYS A 55 -8.78 0.32 5.29
C LYS A 55 -9.10 1.81 5.24
N GLU A 56 -8.20 2.66 5.71
CA GLU A 56 -8.41 4.11 5.69
C GLU A 56 -8.48 4.68 4.29
N TYR A 57 -7.68 4.15 3.38
CA TYR A 57 -7.79 4.50 1.98
C TYR A 57 -9.10 3.95 1.42
N TRP A 58 -9.21 2.63 1.20
CA TRP A 58 -10.29 1.96 0.45
C TRP A 58 -11.69 2.13 1.03
N GLU A 59 -11.84 2.18 2.35
CA GLU A 59 -13.16 2.27 2.98
C GLU A 59 -13.54 3.70 3.37
N GLN A 60 -12.55 4.57 3.63
CA GLN A 60 -12.81 5.89 4.25
C GLN A 60 -12.37 7.08 3.39
N GLY A 61 -11.67 6.85 2.27
CA GLY A 61 -11.19 7.92 1.38
C GLY A 61 -10.18 8.85 2.04
N VAL A 62 -9.44 8.37 3.04
CA VAL A 62 -8.45 9.17 3.75
C VAL A 62 -7.22 9.38 2.86
N ASP A 63 -6.73 10.62 2.85
CA ASP A 63 -5.48 10.99 2.18
C ASP A 63 -4.28 10.38 2.92
N LEU A 64 -3.62 9.39 2.30
CA LEU A 64 -2.40 8.77 2.83
C LEU A 64 -1.13 9.60 2.60
N GLY A 65 -1.20 10.69 1.82
CA GLY A 65 -0.08 11.58 1.55
C GLY A 65 0.25 12.55 2.69
N THR A 66 -0.51 12.54 3.78
CA THR A 66 -0.26 13.39 4.96
C THR A 66 0.47 12.63 6.07
N ILE A 67 1.53 13.25 6.55
CA ILE A 67 2.32 12.79 7.71
C ILE A 67 1.46 12.57 8.96
N TYR A 68 0.39 13.36 9.15
CA TYR A 68 -0.49 13.23 10.30
C TYR A 68 -1.31 11.94 10.25
N THR A 69 -1.81 11.57 9.07
CA THR A 69 -2.51 10.30 8.85
C THR A 69 -1.55 9.13 9.09
N LEU A 70 -0.36 9.16 8.48
CA LEU A 70 0.60 8.08 8.63
C LEU A 70 1.09 7.94 10.08
N ARG A 71 1.30 9.04 10.79
CA ARG A 71 1.59 9.01 12.24
C ARG A 71 0.49 8.30 13.02
N ARG A 72 -0.76 8.68 12.79
CA ARG A 72 -1.92 8.11 13.51
C ARG A 72 -2.05 6.61 13.23
N ILE A 73 -1.96 6.20 11.97
CA ILE A 73 -2.00 4.78 11.58
C ILE A 73 -0.83 4.03 12.24
N SER A 74 0.39 4.56 12.15
CA SER A 74 1.60 3.93 12.68
C SER A 74 1.50 3.67 14.18
N VAL A 75 1.08 4.69 14.95
CA VAL A 75 0.87 4.55 16.39
C VAL A 75 -0.25 3.54 16.70
N SER A 76 -1.33 3.52 15.91
CA SER A 76 -2.45 2.59 16.13
C SER A 76 -2.07 1.12 15.98
N VAL A 77 -1.04 0.81 15.17
CA VAL A 77 -0.53 -0.55 14.96
C VAL A 77 0.71 -0.85 15.83
N GLY A 78 1.04 0.03 16.78
CA GLY A 78 2.12 -0.19 17.74
C GLY A 78 3.52 0.26 17.31
N LEU A 79 3.65 1.02 16.21
CA LEU A 79 4.93 1.63 15.84
C LEU A 79 5.21 2.87 16.71
N ASP A 80 6.44 2.98 17.19
CA ASP A 80 6.90 4.19 17.87
C ASP A 80 7.22 5.29 16.83
N TRP A 81 6.41 6.34 16.84
CA TRP A 81 6.58 7.49 15.96
C TRP A 81 7.89 8.24 16.19
N VAL A 82 8.31 8.41 17.45
CA VAL A 82 9.52 9.14 17.82
C VAL A 82 10.76 8.39 17.35
N GLU A 83 10.73 7.05 17.39
CA GLU A 83 11.82 6.22 16.87
C GLU A 83 11.82 6.15 15.33
N MET A 84 10.63 6.06 14.73
CA MET A 84 10.48 5.83 13.29
C MET A 84 10.74 7.08 12.46
N TRP A 85 10.18 8.23 12.86
CA TRP A 85 10.16 9.43 12.03
C TRP A 85 11.56 9.88 11.59
N PRO A 86 12.57 9.98 12.48
CA PRO A 86 13.92 10.38 12.07
C PRO A 86 14.55 9.45 11.02
N LYS A 87 14.19 8.16 11.02
CA LYS A 87 14.69 7.17 10.06
C LYS A 87 13.98 7.25 8.71
N LEU A 88 12.71 7.67 8.69
CA LEU A 88 11.99 7.95 7.45
C LEU A 88 12.48 9.28 6.84
N GLU A 89 12.67 10.29 7.69
CA GLU A 89 13.16 11.62 7.32
C GLU A 89 14.59 11.59 6.78
N SER A 90 15.43 10.64 7.22
CA SER A 90 16.78 10.47 6.67
C SER A 90 16.80 10.05 5.20
N GLY A 91 15.65 9.68 4.61
CA GLY A 91 15.55 9.25 3.21
C GLY A 91 15.92 7.79 2.97
N SER A 92 16.56 7.11 3.93
CA SER A 92 17.08 5.76 3.73
C SER A 92 16.00 4.72 3.37
N PHE A 93 14.79 4.86 3.92
CA PHE A 93 13.66 4.00 3.54
C PHE A 93 13.03 4.37 2.19
N HIS A 94 13.14 5.63 1.75
CA HIS A 94 12.71 6.02 0.41
C HIS A 94 13.63 5.37 -0.63
N ASP A 95 14.95 5.46 -0.44
CA ASP A 95 15.95 4.84 -1.31
C ASP A 95 15.76 3.31 -1.37
N LEU A 96 15.49 2.68 -0.21
CA LEU A 96 15.19 1.25 -0.15
C LEU A 96 13.98 0.87 -1.01
N VAL A 97 12.87 1.62 -0.89
CA VAL A 97 11.64 1.35 -1.64
C VAL A 97 11.84 1.57 -3.14
N LEU A 98 12.56 2.63 -3.53
CA LEU A 98 12.87 2.90 -4.93
C LEU A 98 13.78 1.80 -5.51
N GLY A 99 14.79 1.35 -4.76
CA GLY A 99 15.63 0.23 -5.15
C GLY A 99 14.83 -1.05 -5.36
N GLN A 100 13.92 -1.41 -4.44
CA GLN A 100 13.03 -2.56 -4.60
C GLN A 100 12.10 -2.43 -5.81
N HIS A 101 11.60 -1.22 -6.08
CA HIS A 101 10.78 -0.94 -7.26
C HIS A 101 11.57 -1.11 -8.56
N GLU A 102 12.82 -0.64 -8.62
CA GLU A 102 13.71 -0.87 -9.77
C GLU A 102 14.05 -2.35 -9.97
N GLU A 103 14.32 -3.08 -8.88
CA GLU A 103 14.57 -4.53 -8.92
C GLU A 103 13.36 -5.28 -9.48
N ALA A 104 12.15 -4.94 -9.03
CA ALA A 104 10.92 -5.52 -9.54
C ALA A 104 10.74 -5.25 -11.05
N GLN A 105 10.98 -4.01 -11.50
CA GLN A 105 10.94 -3.68 -12.92
C GLN A 105 11.97 -4.48 -13.73
N LYS A 106 13.21 -4.58 -13.26
CA LYS A 106 14.27 -5.39 -13.91
C LYS A 106 13.90 -6.88 -13.97
N ALA A 107 13.12 -7.37 -13.01
CA ALA A 107 12.59 -8.73 -12.98
C ALA A 107 11.35 -8.93 -13.89
N GLY A 108 10.89 -7.90 -14.59
CA GLY A 108 9.75 -7.97 -15.52
C GLY A 108 8.39 -7.69 -14.89
N VAL A 109 8.34 -7.18 -13.65
CA VAL A 109 7.09 -6.76 -13.01
C VAL A 109 6.60 -5.45 -13.64
N VAL A 110 5.38 -5.46 -14.17
CA VAL A 110 4.78 -4.30 -14.88
C VAL A 110 3.50 -3.76 -14.24
N GLN A 111 2.88 -4.50 -13.33
CA GLN A 111 1.63 -4.10 -12.67
C GLN A 111 1.47 -4.74 -11.29
N THR A 112 0.51 -4.23 -10.51
CA THR A 112 0.12 -4.78 -9.21
C THR A 112 -1.34 -5.28 -9.23
N PRO A 113 -1.66 -6.40 -8.55
CA PRO A 113 -0.72 -7.33 -7.92
C PRO A 113 0.06 -8.14 -8.98
N SER A 114 1.22 -8.67 -8.58
CA SER A 114 2.01 -9.64 -9.34
C SER A 114 2.60 -10.66 -8.37
N PHE A 115 2.75 -11.90 -8.81
CA PHE A 115 3.18 -13.03 -7.97
C PHE A 115 4.33 -13.77 -8.66
N LEU A 116 5.46 -13.94 -7.96
CA LEU A 116 6.53 -14.83 -8.40
C LEU A 116 6.39 -16.17 -7.65
N ILE A 117 6.00 -17.23 -8.36
CA ILE A 117 5.74 -18.56 -7.80
C ILE A 117 6.72 -19.54 -8.44
N GLY A 118 7.62 -20.11 -7.63
CA GLY A 118 8.78 -20.84 -8.15
C GLY A 118 9.67 -19.95 -9.01
N ARG A 119 9.66 -20.15 -10.33
CA ARG A 119 10.36 -19.31 -11.33
C ARG A 119 9.39 -18.59 -12.28
N ALA A 120 8.09 -18.77 -12.10
CA ALA A 120 7.07 -18.20 -12.98
C ALA A 120 6.56 -16.88 -12.39
N LEU A 121 6.59 -15.82 -13.21
CA LEU A 121 5.99 -14.54 -12.88
C LEU A 121 4.55 -14.49 -13.42
N HIS A 122 3.59 -14.35 -12.51
CA HIS A 122 2.17 -14.19 -12.80
C HIS A 122 1.79 -12.73 -12.58
N SER A 123 1.23 -12.09 -13.62
CA SER A 123 0.91 -10.67 -13.63
C SER A 123 -0.60 -10.47 -13.52
N GLY A 124 -1.05 -9.63 -12.59
CA GLY A 124 -2.48 -9.37 -12.35
C GLY A 124 -3.05 -10.16 -11.16
N ALA A 125 -4.30 -9.87 -10.83
CA ALA A 125 -5.01 -10.55 -9.74
C ALA A 125 -5.27 -12.02 -10.10
N MET A 126 -5.00 -12.92 -9.15
CA MET A 126 -5.27 -14.35 -9.27
C MET A 126 -6.42 -14.75 -8.35
N GLY A 127 -7.32 -15.60 -8.86
CA GLY A 127 -8.32 -16.26 -8.02
C GLY A 127 -7.68 -17.30 -7.10
N PHE A 128 -8.41 -17.76 -6.08
CA PHE A 128 -7.91 -18.79 -5.15
C PHE A 128 -7.46 -20.06 -5.87
N GLU A 129 -8.28 -20.59 -6.78
CA GLU A 129 -7.98 -21.82 -7.53
C GLU A 129 -6.77 -21.65 -8.46
N GLU A 130 -6.63 -20.48 -9.08
CA GLU A 130 -5.49 -20.17 -9.95
C GLU A 130 -4.19 -20.10 -9.16
N LEU A 131 -4.22 -19.44 -8.00
CA LEU A 131 -3.08 -19.35 -7.09
C LEU A 131 -2.69 -20.74 -6.57
N LEU A 132 -3.67 -21.55 -6.17
CA LEU A 132 -3.46 -22.92 -5.69
C LEU A 132 -2.79 -23.78 -6.77
N ALA A 133 -3.30 -23.74 -8.00
CA ALA A 133 -2.73 -24.49 -9.12
C ALA A 133 -1.28 -24.04 -9.43
N ALA A 134 -1.00 -22.74 -9.40
CA ALA A 134 0.35 -22.22 -9.62
C ALA A 134 1.34 -22.67 -8.54
N VAL A 135 0.92 -22.69 -7.27
CA VAL A 135 1.75 -23.18 -6.16
C VAL A 135 2.01 -24.68 -6.30
N GLN A 136 1.00 -25.47 -6.65
CA GLN A 136 1.14 -26.91 -6.86
C GLN A 136 2.08 -27.25 -8.03
N ALA A 137 2.04 -26.47 -9.11
CA ALA A 137 2.90 -26.67 -10.27
C ALA A 137 4.38 -26.27 -10.03
N ALA A 138 4.66 -25.50 -8.98
CA ALA A 138 6.00 -25.05 -8.63
C ALA A 138 6.73 -25.97 -7.63
N GLY A 139 6.02 -26.92 -7.01
CA GLY A 139 6.56 -27.98 -6.15
C GLY A 139 6.83 -29.27 -6.89
#